data_AF-A0A9W8I3G0-F1
#
_entry.id   AF-A0A9W8I3G0-F1
#
_cell.length_a   1.000
_cell.length_b   1.000
_cell.length_c   1.000
_cell.angle_alpha   90.00
_cell.angle_beta   90.00
_cell.angle_gamma   90.00
#
_symmetry.space_group_name_H-M   'P 1'
#
loop_
_entity.id
_entity.type
_entity.pdbx_description
1 polymer ?
#
loop_
_entity_poly.entity_id
_entity_poly.type
_entity_poly.pdbx_seq_one_letter_code
_entity_poly.pdbx_strand_id
1 'polypeptide(L)' 'MSLECLERAFARDSVSAHDYTTECNKLLLQYKTVSQMISQEELADFPQKYRLNCPAASRRLEVGIPSTIEHSSSS' A
#
# COMPACT_ATOMS: atom_id res chain seq x y z
N MET A 1 4.46 -4.79 5.07
CA MET A 1 4.98 -4.04 6.24
C MET A 1 5.26 -2.58 5.92
N SER A 2 6.16 -2.22 4.98
CA SER A 2 6.50 -0.81 4.71
C SER A 2 5.30 0.08 4.38
N LEU A 3 4.40 -0.39 3.50
CA LEU A 3 3.18 0.34 3.14
C LEU A 3 2.21 0.50 4.32
N GLU A 4 2.10 -0.50 5.19
CA GLU A 4 1.29 -0.43 6.42
C GLU A 4 1.81 0.64 7.38
N CYS A 5 3.13 0.69 7.58
CA CYS A 5 3.76 1.70 8.41
C CYS A 5 3.56 3.10 7.81
N LEU A 6 3.68 3.24 6.49
CA LEU A 6 3.48 4.50 5.79
C LEU A 6 2.04 5.02 5.94
N GLU A 7 1.03 4.16 5.73
CA GLU A 7 -0.38 4.51 5.94
C GLU A 7 -0.64 4.95 7.38
N ARG A 8 -0.10 4.22 8.36
CA ARG A 8 -0.24 4.58 9.79
C ARG A 8 0.47 5.87 10.16
N ALA A 9 1.61 6.17 9.55
CA ALA A 9 2.34 7.41 9.79
C ALA A 9 1.58 8.61 9.20
N PHE A 10 1.01 8.45 8.01
CA PHE A 10 0.17 9.47 7.39
C PHE A 10 -1.12 9.71 8.19
N ALA A 11 -1.81 8.64 8.63
CA ALA A 11 -3.01 8.74 9.48
C ALA A 11 -2.76 9.39 10.86
N ARG A 12 -1.49 9.52 11.27
CA ARG A 12 -1.06 10.18 12.51
C ARG A 12 -0.41 11.54 12.26
N ASP A 13 -0.57 12.10 11.06
CA ASP A 13 0.04 13.36 10.62
C ASP A 13 1.56 13.41 10.84
N SER A 14 2.22 12.24 10.88
CA SER A 14 3.67 12.12 11.10
C SER A 14 4.48 12.27 9.81
N VAL A 15 3.82 12.32 8.66
CA VAL A 15 4.39 12.49 7.32
C VAL A 15 3.50 13.46 6.54
N SER A 16 4.10 14.36 5.77
CA SER A 16 3.35 15.30 4.94
C SER A 16 2.58 14.59 3.81
N ALA A 17 1.48 15.17 3.34
CA ALA A 17 0.73 14.61 2.22
C ALA A 17 1.58 14.46 0.94
N HIS A 18 2.50 15.38 0.69
CA HIS A 18 3.42 15.34 -0.44
C HIS A 18 4.38 14.13 -0.36
N ASP A 19 5.03 13.95 0.79
CA ASP A 19 6.02 12.89 0.97
C ASP A 19 5.35 11.52 1.04
N TYR A 20 4.19 11.44 1.71
CA TYR A 20 3.35 10.25 1.69
C TYR A 20 2.98 9.86 0.26
N THR A 21 2.51 10.80 -0.57
CA THR A 21 2.07 10.50 -1.94
C THR A 21 3.24 9.98 -2.78
N THR A 22 4.41 10.60 -2.65
CA THR A 22 5.64 10.19 -3.35
C THR A 22 6.05 8.76 -2.97
N GLU A 23 6.17 8.48 -1.67
CA GLU A 23 6.62 7.17 -1.19
C GLU A 23 5.56 6.08 -1.41
N CYS A 24 4.27 6.41 -1.28
CA CYS A 24 3.18 5.47 -1.54
C CYS A 24 3.18 5.03 -3.00
N ASN A 25 3.33 5.96 -3.96
CA ASN A 25 3.41 5.63 -5.38
C ASN A 25 4.60 4.72 -5.68
N LYS A 26 5.76 4.98 -5.07
CA LYS A 26 6.95 4.14 -5.23
C LYS A 26 6.71 2.71 -4.72
N LEU A 27 6.13 2.56 -3.53
CA LEU A 27 5.81 1.25 -2.95
C LEU A 27 4.77 0.48 -3.78
N LEU A 28 3.74 1.17 -4.29
CA LEU A 28 2.73 0.58 -5.17
C LEU A 28 3.34 0.10 -6.48
N LEU A 29 4.23 0.88 -7.09
CA LEU A 29 4.94 0.49 -8.30
C LEU A 29 5.83 -0.73 -8.05
N GLN A 30 6.60 -0.73 -6.96
CA GLN A 30 7.43 -1.88 -6.58
C GLN A 30 6.60 -3.14 -6.39
N TYR A 31 5.47 -3.05 -5.69
CA TYR A 31 4.55 -4.16 -5.53
C TYR A 31 4.06 -4.67 -6.89
N LYS A 32 3.61 -3.78 -7.78
CA LYS A 32 3.13 -4.14 -9.11
C LYS A 32 4.20 -4.85 -9.95
N THR A 33 5.45 -4.37 -9.89
CA THR A 33 6.57 -5.01 -10.59
C THR A 33 6.86 -6.40 -10.03
N VAL A 34 6.90 -6.56 -8.72
CA VAL A 34 7.17 -7.87 -8.08
C VAL A 34 6.00 -8.83 -8.27
N SER A 35 4.75 -8.36 -8.23
CA SER A 35 3.57 -9.20 -8.44
C SER A 35 3.50 -9.78 -9.85
N GLN A 36 4.15 -9.16 -10.83
CA GLN A 36 4.27 -9.70 -12.19
C GLN A 36 5.33 -10.81 -12.30
N MET A 37 6.19 -10.98 -11.29
CA MET A 37 7.27 -11.96 -11.27
C MET A 37 6.92 -13.24 -10.51
N ILE A 38 5.75 -13.27 -9.85
CA ILE A 38 5.28 -14.41 -9.05
C ILE A 38 3.88 -14.82 -9.48
N SER A 39 3.48 -16.05 -9.17
CA SER A 39 2.12 -16.52 -9.46
C SER A 39 1.07 -15.84 -8.57
N GLN A 40 -0.18 -15.80 -9.04
CA GLN A 40 -1.29 -15.24 -8.26
C GLN A 40 -1.57 -16.05 -6.98
N GLU A 41 -1.38 -17.37 -7.03
CA GLU A 41 -1.51 -18.26 -5.86
C GLU A 41 -0.45 -17.93 -4.79
N GLU A 42 0.82 -17.78 -5.19
CA GLU A 42 1.89 -17.39 -4.26
C GLU A 42 1.63 -16.02 -3.64
N LEU A 43 1.10 -15.07 -4.44
CA LEU A 43 0.78 -13.73 -3.98
C LEU A 43 -0.41 -13.74 -2.99
N ALA A 44 -1.44 -14.55 -3.24
CA ALA A 44 -2.61 -14.68 -2.39
C ALA A 44 -2.31 -15.42 -1.07
N ASP A 45 -1.43 -16.42 -1.11
CA ASP A 45 -1.02 -17.19 0.06
C ASP A 45 0.01 -16.46 0.92
N PHE A 46 0.79 -15.54 0.35
CA PHE A 46 1.88 -14.86 1.05
C PHE A 46 1.44 -14.19 2.38
N PRO A 47 0.35 -13.40 2.46
CA PRO A 47 -0.08 -12.79 3.73
C PRO A 47 -0.48 -13.83 4.77
N GLN A 48 -1.15 -14.91 4.36
CA GLN A 48 -1.60 -15.97 5.26
C GLN A 48 -0.42 -16.79 5.78
N LYS A 49 0.48 -17.19 4.87
CA LYS A 49 1.68 -17.98 5.16
C LYS A 49 2.59 -17.32 6.19
N TYR A 50 2.75 -16.00 6.10
CA TYR A 50 3.60 -15.23 7.01
C TYR A 50 2.82 -14.50 8.12
N ARG A 51 1.51 -14.77 8.26
CA ARG A 51 0.61 -14.13 9.26
C ARG A 51 0.70 -12.61 9.26
N LEU A 52 0.76 -12.01 8.07
CA LEU A 52 0.85 -10.57 7.91
C LEU A 52 -0.53 -9.94 8.14
N ASN A 53 -0.68 -9.24 9.26
CA ASN A 53 -1.85 -8.42 9.54
C ASN A 53 -1.57 -6.97 9.11
N CYS A 54 -1.87 -6.62 7.87
CA CYS A 54 -1.61 -5.30 7.29
C CYS A 54 -2.86 -4.77 6.55
N PRO A 55 -3.96 -4.48 7.26
CA PRO A 55 -5.24 -4.14 6.63
C PRO A 55 -5.18 -2.83 5.83
N ALA A 56 -4.40 -1.85 6.28
CA ALA A 56 -4.27 -0.58 5.56
C ALA A 56 -3.45 -0.77 4.28
N ALA A 57 -2.35 -1.53 4.35
CA ALA A 57 -1.60 -1.89 3.16
C ALA A 57 -2.45 -2.69 2.17
N SER A 58 -3.19 -3.71 2.61
CA SER A 58 -4.04 -4.52 1.72
C SER A 58 -5.04 -3.68 0.96
N ARG A 59 -5.75 -2.78 1.65
CA ARG A 59 -6.68 -1.83 1.01
C ARG A 59 -5.96 -0.95 -0.01
N ARG A 60 -4.77 -0.45 0.32
CA ARG A 60 -3.99 0.41 -0.58
C ARG A 60 -3.51 -0.33 -1.83
N LEU A 61 -3.13 -1.59 -1.69
CA LEU A 61 -2.76 -2.47 -2.81
C LEU A 61 -3.96 -2.78 -3.72
N GLU A 62 -5.14 -2.97 -3.14
CA GLU A 62 -6.39 -3.21 -3.87
C GLU A 62 -6.84 -1.96 -4.66
N VAL A 63 -6.83 -0.79 -4.01
CA VAL A 63 -7.21 0.49 -4.63
C VAL A 63 -6.18 0.95 -5.67
N GLY A 64 -4.89 0.70 -5.44
CA GLY A 64 -3.83 0.97 -6.40
C GLY A 64 -3.42 2.44 -6.57
N ILE A 65 -3.99 3.36 -5.79
CA ILE A 65 -3.62 4.79 -5.73
C ILE A 65 -3.46 5.26 -4.27
N PRO A 66 -2.64 6.28 -3.97
CA PRO A 66 -2.50 6.85 -2.61
C PRO A 66 -3.82 7.37 -2.01
N SER A 67 -3.93 7.33 -0.67
CA SER A 67 -5.08 7.83 0.11
C SER A 67 -5.44 9.29 -0.21
N THR A 68 -4.43 10.11 -0.47
CA THR A 68 -4.56 11.54 -0.82
C THR A 68 -5.33 11.73 -2.12
N ILE A 69 -5.10 10.87 -3.11
CA ILE A 69 -5.78 10.94 -4.42
C ILE A 69 -7.19 10.38 -4.31
N GLU A 70 -7.36 9.24 -3.64
CA GLU A 70 -8.66 8.61 -3.39
C GLU A 70 -9.67 9.58 -2.75
N HIS A 71 -9.28 10.22 -1.65
CA HIS A 71 -10.16 11.16 -0.94
C HIS A 71 -10.41 12.45 -1.74
N SER A 72 -9.47 12.90 -2.57
CA SER A 72 -9.66 14.08 -3.43
C SER A 72 -10.71 13.86 -4.54
N SER A 73 -10.94 12.61 -4.94
CA SER A 73 -11.92 12.24 -5.98
C SER A 73 -13.35 12.02 -5.45
N SER A 74 -13.53 12.02 -4.13
CA SER A 74 -14.81 11.80 -3.45
C SER A 74 -15.49 13.11 -2.99
N SER A 75 -15.11 14.25 -3.59
CA SER A 75 -15.66 15.59 -3.33
C SER A 75 -16.48 16.10 -4.51
#